data_AF-A0A951DZW3-F1
#
_entry.id   AF-A0A951DZW3-F1
#
_cell.length_a   1.000
_cell.length_b   1.000
_cell.length_c   1.000
_cell.angle_alpha   90.00
_cell.angle_beta   90.00
_cell.angle_gamma   90.00
#
_symmetry.space_group_name_H-M   'P 1'
#
loop_
_entity.id
_entity.type
_entity.pdbx_description
1 polymer ?
#
loop_
_entity_poly.entity_id
_entity_poly.type
_entity_poly.pdbx_seq_one_letter_code
_entity_poly.pdbx_strand_id
1 'polypeptide(L)'
;EREAALLARLQEASGVRVVTAFGCVLQALRRLDVKRLALGAPYSREVTLEGKAHLEAHGFEVVNFANLPGVTNIYELTAEHAYKLARSIDTEAAQAVFLTGTGMPTVPALQALEHDLGKPVISSASATMWHALRSSGVGAPIAGYGRLLTLD
;
A
#
# COMPACT_ATOMS: atom_id res chain seq x y z
N GLU A 1 -10.58 -18.71 -4.44
CA GLU A 1 -11.77 -17.88 -4.75
C GLU A 1 -11.30 -16.52 -5.27
N ARG A 2 -11.92 -15.94 -6.30
CA ARG A 2 -11.55 -14.58 -6.75
C ARG A 2 -12.03 -13.57 -5.69
N GLU A 3 -11.23 -12.56 -5.37
CA GLU A 3 -11.50 -11.57 -4.31
C GLU A 3 -12.93 -11.00 -4.35
N ALA A 4 -13.44 -10.67 -5.54
CA ALA A 4 -14.79 -10.16 -5.73
C ALA A 4 -15.90 -11.13 -5.24
N ALA A 5 -15.72 -12.44 -5.42
CA ALA A 5 -16.68 -13.45 -4.97
C ALA A 5 -16.67 -13.59 -3.43
N LEU A 6 -15.48 -13.54 -2.82
CA LEU A 6 -15.33 -13.53 -1.36
C LEU A 6 -16.02 -12.31 -0.74
N LEU A 7 -15.77 -11.12 -1.31
CA LEU A 7 -16.40 -9.89 -0.85
C LEU A 7 -17.92 -9.95 -0.97
N ALA A 8 -18.46 -10.40 -2.11
CA ALA A 8 -19.90 -10.52 -2.32
C ALA A 8 -20.56 -11.41 -1.25
N ARG A 9 -20.00 -12.60 -1.01
CA ARG A 9 -20.49 -13.52 0.02
C ARG A 9 -20.44 -12.95 1.43
N LEU A 10 -19.33 -12.30 1.80
CA LEU A 10 -19.18 -11.73 3.14
C LEU A 10 -20.15 -10.57 3.37
N GLN A 11 -20.37 -9.73 2.36
CA GLN A 11 -21.33 -8.63 2.46
C GLN A 11 -22.77 -9.14 2.53
N GLU A 12 -23.12 -10.16 1.73
CA GLU A 12 -24.43 -10.81 1.78
C GLU A 12 -24.70 -11.41 3.17
N ALA A 13 -23.71 -12.10 3.74
CA ALA A 13 -23.85 -12.74 5.04
C ALA A 13 -23.87 -11.75 6.22
N SER A 14 -23.19 -10.61 6.12
CA SER A 14 -23.02 -9.67 7.24
C SER A 14 -23.91 -8.43 7.17
N GLY A 15 -24.45 -8.08 6.00
CA GLY A 15 -25.21 -6.85 5.78
C GLY A 15 -24.37 -5.58 5.87
N VAL A 16 -23.05 -5.68 6.01
CA VAL A 16 -22.13 -4.53 6.06
C VAL A 16 -21.17 -4.54 4.88
N ARG A 17 -20.63 -3.37 4.56
CA ARG A 17 -19.59 -3.25 3.55
C ARG A 17 -18.31 -3.93 4.02
N VAL A 18 -17.70 -4.72 3.14
CA VAL A 18 -16.45 -5.43 3.42
C VAL A 18 -15.41 -4.98 2.41
N VAL A 19 -14.19 -4.76 2.89
CA VAL A 19 -13.03 -4.39 2.07
C VAL A 19 -11.85 -5.27 2.46
N THR A 20 -10.95 -5.50 1.51
CA THR A 20 -9.69 -6.21 1.71
C THR A 20 -8.53 -5.22 1.66
N ALA A 21 -7.43 -5.53 2.36
CA ALA A 21 -6.25 -4.67 2.33
C ALA A 21 -5.71 -4.48 0.90
N PHE A 22 -5.68 -5.54 0.09
CA PHE A 22 -5.23 -5.45 -1.30
C PHE A 22 -6.19 -4.62 -2.16
N GLY A 23 -7.50 -4.88 -2.07
CA GLY A 23 -8.51 -4.06 -2.73
C GLY A 23 -8.38 -2.57 -2.39
N CYS A 24 -8.15 -2.23 -1.11
CA CYS A 24 -7.89 -0.86 -0.68
C CYS A 24 -6.64 -0.24 -1.34
N VAL A 25 -5.56 -1.00 -1.50
CA VAL A 25 -4.35 -0.56 -2.21
C VAL A 25 -4.66 -0.25 -3.68
N LEU A 26 -5.41 -1.11 -4.37
CA LEU A 26 -5.79 -0.86 -5.77
C LEU A 26 -6.61 0.44 -5.90
N GLN A 27 -7.54 0.68 -4.97
CA GLN A 27 -8.33 1.92 -4.96
C GLN A 27 -7.47 3.14 -4.66
N ALA A 28 -6.53 3.05 -3.71
CA ALA A 28 -5.61 4.13 -3.37
C ALA A 28 -4.69 4.51 -4.54
N LEU A 29 -4.10 3.52 -5.21
CA LEU A 29 -3.24 3.75 -6.38
C LEU A 29 -4.02 4.41 -7.53
N ARG A 30 -5.26 3.96 -7.80
CA ARG A 30 -6.14 4.59 -8.79
C ARG A 30 -6.52 6.01 -8.42
N ARG A 31 -6.83 6.26 -7.13
CA ARG A 31 -7.17 7.59 -6.63
C ARG A 31 -6.02 8.59 -6.82
N LEU A 32 -4.78 8.12 -6.71
CA LEU A 32 -3.55 8.89 -6.93
C LEU A 32 -3.13 8.99 -8.40
N ASP A 33 -3.92 8.44 -9.33
CA ASP A 33 -3.60 8.35 -10.77
C ASP A 33 -2.23 7.70 -11.06
N VAL A 34 -1.89 6.68 -10.27
CA VAL A 34 -0.64 5.91 -10.42
C VAL A 34 -0.85 4.75 -11.39
N LYS A 35 0.08 4.60 -12.34
CA LYS A 35 0.19 3.43 -13.23
C LYS A 35 1.51 2.69 -13.02
N ARG A 36 2.60 3.41 -12.77
CA ARG A 36 3.95 2.88 -12.51
C ARG A 36 4.35 3.09 -11.07
N LEU A 37 4.75 2.05 -10.37
CA LEU A 37 5.14 2.13 -8.96
C LEU A 37 6.39 1.30 -8.63
N ALA A 38 7.07 1.68 -7.55
CA ALA A 38 8.07 0.83 -6.90
C ALA A 38 7.44 0.04 -5.75
N LEU A 39 7.78 -1.24 -5.60
CA LEU A 39 7.22 -2.14 -4.58
C LEU A 39 8.27 -2.52 -3.53
N GLY A 40 8.00 -2.19 -2.27
CA GLY A 40 8.81 -2.60 -1.11
C GLY A 40 8.04 -3.60 -0.27
N ALA A 41 8.65 -4.75 0.03
CA ALA A 41 8.01 -5.81 0.81
C ALA A 41 8.84 -6.27 2.01
N PRO A 42 8.24 -6.48 3.19
CA PRO A 42 8.90 -7.08 4.35
C PRO A 42 8.79 -8.62 4.34
N TYR A 43 8.87 -9.24 3.16
CA TYR A 43 8.66 -10.68 2.96
C TYR A 43 9.81 -11.32 2.19
N SER A 44 9.74 -12.63 1.95
CA SER A 44 10.67 -13.30 1.04
C SER A 44 10.54 -12.73 -0.38
N ARG A 45 11.59 -12.93 -1.19
CA ARG A 45 11.58 -12.52 -2.60
C ARG A 45 10.44 -13.17 -3.38
N GLU A 46 10.13 -14.42 -3.09
CA GLU A 46 9.04 -15.19 -3.71
C GLU A 46 7.68 -14.52 -3.48
N VAL A 47 7.33 -14.25 -2.21
CA VAL A 47 6.08 -13.55 -1.86
C VAL A 47 6.04 -12.14 -2.46
N THR A 48 7.19 -11.48 -2.56
CA THR A 48 7.30 -10.16 -3.21
C THR A 48 6.99 -10.23 -4.71
N LEU A 49 7.48 -11.27 -5.39
CA LEU A 49 7.21 -11.50 -6.81
C LEU A 49 5.75 -11.85 -7.07
N GLU A 50 5.11 -12.62 -6.17
CA GLU A 50 3.67 -12.87 -6.24
C GLU A 50 2.87 -11.56 -6.09
N GLY A 51 3.22 -10.73 -5.11
CA GLY A 51 2.60 -9.41 -4.93
C GLY A 51 2.79 -8.50 -6.14
N LYS A 52 3.98 -8.51 -6.75
CA LYS A 52 4.27 -7.82 -8.01
C LYS A 52 3.35 -8.32 -9.13
N ALA A 53 3.31 -9.63 -9.37
CA ALA A 53 2.48 -10.23 -10.41
C ALA A 53 0.99 -9.91 -10.20
N HIS A 54 0.55 -9.86 -8.94
CA HIS A 54 -0.83 -9.53 -8.60
C HIS A 54 -1.16 -8.05 -8.89
N LEU A 55 -0.26 -7.11 -8.62
CA LEU A 55 -0.41 -5.71 -9.03
C LEU A 55 -0.47 -5.58 -10.56
N GLU A 56 0.42 -6.29 -11.26
CA GLU A 56 0.49 -6.25 -12.73
C GLU A 56 -0.76 -6.82 -13.40
N ALA A 57 -1.33 -7.87 -12.84
CA ALA A 57 -2.61 -8.41 -13.28
C ALA A 57 -3.78 -7.41 -13.13
N HIS A 58 -3.62 -6.37 -12.32
CA HIS A 58 -4.61 -5.30 -12.12
C HIS A 58 -4.29 -4.01 -12.89
N GLY A 59 -3.36 -4.07 -13.85
CA GLY A 59 -3.07 -2.98 -14.78
C GLY A 59 -2.05 -1.96 -14.29
N PHE A 60 -1.30 -2.28 -13.24
CA PHE A 60 -0.16 -1.50 -12.79
C PHE A 60 1.15 -2.04 -13.37
N GLU A 61 2.19 -1.23 -13.39
CA GLU A 61 3.54 -1.62 -13.79
C GLU A 61 4.48 -1.43 -12.61
N VAL A 62 5.12 -2.50 -12.16
CA VAL A 62 6.09 -2.44 -11.05
C VAL A 62 7.49 -2.24 -11.63
N VAL A 63 7.93 -0.98 -11.69
CA VAL A 63 9.19 -0.58 -12.36
C VAL A 63 10.44 -0.92 -11.55
N ASN A 64 10.30 -1.07 -10.24
CA ASN A 64 11.36 -1.55 -9.36
C ASN A 64 10.75 -2.25 -8.14
N PHE A 65 11.47 -3.21 -7.55
CA PHE A 65 11.04 -3.84 -6.32
C PHE A 65 12.21 -4.36 -5.49
N ALA A 66 12.04 -4.36 -4.17
CA ALA A 66 12.95 -5.05 -3.26
C ALA A 66 12.18 -5.60 -2.06
N ASN A 67 12.83 -6.54 -1.39
CA ASN A 67 12.33 -7.12 -0.17
C ASN A 67 13.36 -6.98 0.96
N LEU A 68 12.91 -6.85 2.20
CA LEU A 68 13.82 -6.90 3.35
C LEU A 68 14.32 -8.34 3.53
N PRO A 69 15.64 -8.57 3.49
CA PRO A 69 16.19 -9.91 3.67
C PRO A 69 16.10 -10.35 5.14
N GLY A 70 15.89 -11.65 5.37
CA GLY A 70 15.96 -12.24 6.71
C GLY A 70 14.81 -11.91 7.66
N VAL A 71 13.71 -11.34 7.17
CA VAL A 71 12.52 -11.08 8.00
C VAL A 71 11.85 -12.40 8.38
N THR A 72 11.97 -12.79 9.65
CA THR A 72 11.25 -13.92 10.25
C THR A 72 9.95 -13.48 10.93
N ASN A 73 9.94 -12.27 11.49
CA ASN A 73 8.80 -11.66 12.15
C ASN A 73 8.61 -10.21 11.69
N ILE A 74 7.57 -9.95 10.90
CA ILE A 74 7.26 -8.62 10.38
C ILE A 74 7.00 -7.58 11.50
N TYR A 75 6.54 -8.02 12.67
CA TYR A 75 6.18 -7.13 13.78
C TYR A 75 7.41 -6.62 14.58
N GLU A 76 8.59 -7.18 14.34
CA GLU A 76 9.86 -6.68 14.91
C GLU A 76 10.49 -5.55 14.07
N LEU A 77 9.94 -5.29 12.88
CA LEU A 77 10.38 -4.21 12.02
C LEU A 77 9.91 -2.85 12.55
N THR A 78 10.53 -1.79 12.03
CA THR A 78 10.31 -0.42 12.49
C THR A 78 9.99 0.51 11.32
N ALA A 79 9.50 1.72 11.63
CA ALA A 79 9.32 2.76 10.64
C ALA A 79 10.62 3.16 9.93
N GLU A 80 11.77 2.98 10.58
CA GLU A 80 13.08 3.19 9.95
C GLU A 80 13.38 2.14 8.87
N HIS A 81 13.01 0.87 9.10
CA HIS A 81 13.11 -0.17 8.06
C HIS A 81 12.23 0.17 6.86
N ALA A 82 10.99 0.61 7.11
CA ALA A 82 10.08 1.08 6.06
C ALA A 82 10.67 2.26 5.27
N TYR A 83 11.24 3.24 5.96
CA TYR A 83 11.88 4.41 5.35
C TYR A 83 13.06 4.02 4.47
N LYS A 84 14.00 3.21 4.98
CA LYS A 84 15.17 2.74 4.22
C LYS A 84 14.76 1.93 3.00
N LEU A 85 13.79 1.03 3.15
CA LEU A 85 13.29 0.21 2.04
C LEU A 85 12.70 1.08 0.94
N ALA A 86 11.79 2.00 1.27
CA ALA A 86 11.18 2.91 0.31
C ALA A 86 12.22 3.72 -0.48
N ARG A 87 13.24 4.24 0.21
CA ARG A 87 14.33 4.99 -0.45
C ARG A 87 15.17 4.12 -1.37
N SER A 88 15.43 2.87 -1.00
CA SER A 88 16.28 1.98 -1.80
C SER A 88 15.63 1.52 -3.11
N ILE A 89 14.30 1.57 -3.20
CA ILE A 89 13.55 1.10 -4.37
C ILE A 89 13.06 2.24 -5.25
N ASP A 90 13.11 3.48 -4.77
CA ASP A 90 12.65 4.60 -5.56
C ASP A 90 13.48 4.79 -6.82
N THR A 91 12.82 5.15 -7.91
CA THR A 91 13.43 5.43 -9.21
C THR A 91 12.65 6.54 -9.90
N GLU A 92 13.28 7.25 -10.84
CA GLU A 92 12.61 8.29 -11.63
C GLU A 92 11.40 7.76 -12.43
N ALA A 93 11.41 6.48 -12.81
CA ALA A 93 10.33 5.84 -13.55
C ALA A 93 9.05 5.63 -12.72
N ALA A 94 9.19 5.55 -11.39
CA ALA A 94 8.08 5.30 -10.46
C ALA A 94 7.31 6.60 -10.17
N GLN A 95 5.99 6.56 -10.34
CA GLN A 95 5.08 7.65 -9.97
C GLN A 95 4.74 7.64 -8.48
N ALA A 96 4.84 6.48 -7.82
CA ALA A 96 4.66 6.32 -6.40
C ALA A 96 5.48 5.15 -5.85
N VAL A 97 5.70 5.14 -4.54
CA VAL A 97 6.26 4.01 -3.80
C VAL A 97 5.15 3.33 -2.98
N PHE A 98 5.09 2.00 -3.05
CA PHE A 98 4.16 1.19 -2.27
C PHE A 98 4.92 0.25 -1.34
N LEU A 99 4.66 0.36 -0.04
CA LEU A 99 5.14 -0.55 0.99
C LEU A 99 4.04 -1.56 1.37
N THR A 100 4.19 -2.80 0.94
CA THR A 100 3.20 -3.85 1.21
C THR A 100 3.34 -4.42 2.63
N GLY A 101 2.24 -5.00 3.12
CA GLY A 101 2.15 -5.61 4.44
C GLY A 101 1.60 -4.66 5.50
N THR A 102 0.84 -5.22 6.43
CA THR A 102 0.16 -4.47 7.50
C THR A 102 0.87 -4.61 8.86
N GLY A 103 1.83 -5.53 8.99
CA GLY A 103 2.53 -5.78 10.25
C GLY A 103 3.73 -4.86 10.53
N MET A 104 4.42 -4.40 9.49
CA MET A 104 5.55 -3.47 9.63
C MET A 104 5.00 -2.05 9.84
N PRO A 105 5.43 -1.33 10.90
CA PRO A 105 5.06 0.07 11.07
C PRO A 105 5.53 0.91 9.88
N THR A 106 4.59 1.51 9.13
CA THR A 106 4.89 2.31 7.93
C THR A 106 4.37 3.74 8.01
N VAL A 107 3.19 3.93 8.60
CA VAL A 107 2.48 5.22 8.65
C VAL A 107 3.33 6.39 9.17
N PRO A 108 4.14 6.25 10.25
CA PRO A 108 4.96 7.35 10.74
C PRO A 108 6.04 7.84 9.74
N ALA A 109 6.44 7.01 8.77
CA ALA A 109 7.49 7.35 7.81
C ALA A 109 6.95 8.02 6.53
N LEU A 110 5.66 7.90 6.24
CA LEU A 110 5.11 8.25 4.92
C LEU A 110 5.30 9.73 4.57
N GLN A 111 5.01 10.64 5.50
CA GLN A 111 5.11 12.08 5.23
C GLN A 111 6.56 12.53 4.96
N ALA A 112 7.53 12.01 5.72
CA ALA A 112 8.94 12.30 5.51
C ALA A 112 9.42 11.71 4.17
N LEU A 113 9.00 10.49 3.85
CA LEU A 113 9.31 9.87 2.56
C LEU A 113 8.76 10.67 1.38
N GLU A 114 7.52 11.13 1.44
CA GLU A 114 6.96 11.95 0.36
C GLU A 114 7.68 13.29 0.19
N HIS A 115 8.10 13.90 1.30
CA HIS A 115 8.94 15.10 1.26
C HIS A 115 10.27 14.83 0.57
N ASP A 116 10.94 13.74 0.94
CA ASP A 116 12.29 13.43 0.45
C ASP A 116 12.31 12.89 -0.99
N LEU A 117 11.27 12.15 -1.38
CA LEU A 117 11.16 11.51 -2.70
C LEU A 117 10.38 12.35 -3.73
N GLY A 118 9.67 13.40 -3.28
CA GLY A 118 8.87 14.28 -4.13
C GLY A 118 7.66 13.61 -4.80
N LYS A 119 7.29 12.39 -4.39
CA LYS A 119 6.19 11.61 -4.98
C LYS A 119 5.37 10.88 -3.90
N PRO A 120 4.12 10.48 -4.18
CA PRO A 120 3.30 9.76 -3.22
C PRO A 120 3.96 8.48 -2.70
N VAL A 121 3.81 8.22 -1.41
CA VAL A 121 4.28 7.01 -0.75
C VAL A 121 3.14 6.44 0.08
N ILE A 122 2.69 5.24 -0.28
CA ILE A 122 1.57 4.58 0.37
C ILE A 122 2.00 3.25 0.98
N SER A 123 1.23 2.77 1.96
CA SER A 123 1.37 1.42 2.49
C SER A 123 0.03 0.70 2.54
N SER A 124 0.04 -0.62 2.74
CA SER A 124 -1.20 -1.37 2.95
C SER A 124 -2.02 -0.81 4.12
N ALA A 125 -1.35 -0.34 5.17
CA ALA A 125 -1.99 0.28 6.32
C ALA A 125 -2.65 1.63 5.97
N SER A 126 -1.93 2.56 5.31
CA SER A 126 -2.52 3.86 4.97
C SER A 126 -3.60 3.76 3.90
N ALA A 127 -3.45 2.85 2.92
CA ALA A 127 -4.48 2.58 1.92
C ALA A 127 -5.76 2.00 2.55
N THR A 128 -5.62 1.05 3.48
CA THR A 128 -6.77 0.48 4.20
C THR A 128 -7.47 1.53 5.05
N MET A 129 -6.70 2.34 5.78
CA MET A 129 -7.26 3.43 6.60
C MET A 129 -8.00 4.46 5.75
N TRP A 130 -7.39 4.94 4.66
CA TRP A 130 -8.02 5.86 3.72
C TRP A 130 -9.32 5.27 3.17
N HIS A 131 -9.27 4.06 2.61
CA HIS A 131 -10.43 3.48 1.95
C HIS A 131 -11.57 3.15 2.94
N ALA A 132 -11.25 2.73 4.16
CA ALA A 132 -12.24 2.48 5.21
C ALA A 132 -12.95 3.78 5.65
N LEU A 133 -12.20 4.87 5.86
CA LEU A 133 -12.77 6.18 6.19
C LEU A 133 -13.71 6.67 5.09
N ARG A 134 -13.26 6.67 3.82
CA ARG A 134 -14.08 7.11 2.69
C ARG A 134 -15.31 6.23 2.48
N SER A 135 -15.15 4.91 2.61
CA SER A 135 -16.26 3.96 2.56
C SER A 135 -17.29 4.15 3.68
N SER A 136 -16.90 4.80 4.78
CA SER A 136 -17.77 5.08 5.94
C SER A 136 -18.33 6.50 5.92
N GLY A 137 -18.16 7.25 4.83
CA GLY A 137 -18.64 8.63 4.69
C GLY A 137 -17.80 9.68 5.43
N VAL A 138 -16.65 9.29 6.00
CA VAL A 138 -15.73 10.23 6.63
C VAL A 138 -14.80 10.78 5.56
N GLY A 139 -15.06 12.00 5.09
CA GLY A 139 -14.31 12.68 4.02
C GLY A 139 -13.25 13.68 4.49
N ALA A 140 -13.09 13.88 5.80
CA ALA A 140 -12.15 14.87 6.31
C ALA A 140 -10.69 14.55 5.89
N PRO A 141 -9.90 15.55 5.45
CA PRO A 141 -8.49 15.36 5.15
C PRO A 141 -7.68 15.19 6.43
N ILE A 142 -6.71 14.26 6.42
CA ILE A 142 -5.79 14.02 7.53
C ILE A 142 -4.37 14.34 7.04
N ALA A 143 -3.83 15.46 7.50
CA ALA A 143 -2.48 15.91 7.16
C ALA A 143 -1.40 15.19 7.99
N GLY A 144 -0.16 15.20 7.49
CA GLY A 144 1.01 14.72 8.24
C GLY A 144 1.29 13.21 8.09
N TYR A 145 0.51 12.48 7.30
CA TYR A 145 0.64 11.04 7.10
C TYR A 145 0.70 10.63 5.61
N GLY A 146 1.20 11.55 4.77
CA GLY A 146 1.27 11.38 3.32
C GLY A 146 0.01 11.86 2.58
N ARG A 147 0.15 12.05 1.27
CA ARG A 147 -0.82 12.70 0.39
C ARG A 147 -2.15 11.96 0.33
N LEU A 148 -2.12 10.62 0.34
CA LEU A 148 -3.33 9.80 0.18
C LEU A 148 -4.43 10.18 1.19
N LEU A 149 -4.05 10.39 2.46
CA LEU A 149 -5.02 10.66 3.53
C LEU A 149 -5.60 12.08 3.49
N THR A 150 -5.07 12.95 2.62
CA THR A 150 -5.63 14.28 2.36
C THR A 150 -6.70 14.26 1.25
N LEU A 151 -6.82 13.17 0.49
CA LEU A 151 -7.74 13.05 -0.64
C LEU A 151 -9.13 12.56 -0.21
N ASP A 152 -10.18 13.06 -0.84
CA ASP A 152 -11.56 12.58 -0.72
C ASP A 152 -11.79 11.23 -1.39
#